data_AF-A0A925X3N6-F1
#
_entry.id   AF-A0A925X3N6-F1
#
_cell.length_a   1.000
_cell.length_b   1.000
_cell.length_c   1.000
_cell.angle_alpha   90.00
_cell.angle_beta   90.00
_cell.angle_gamma   90.00
#
_symmetry.space_group_name_H-M   'P 1'
#
loop_
_entity.id
_entity.type
_entity.pdbx_description
1 polymer ?
#
loop_
_entity_poly.entity_id
_entity_poly.type
_entity_poly.pdbx_seq_one_letter_code
_entity_poly.pdbx_strand_id
1 'polypeptide(L)'
;MIPTIPPLPTDNLYKFMALCGLAMAVACAGLRVVNERNIIEKANVYWTAYSVEVDVARRRQEMLFQDDKEELRNSDWWKQSEQQIDELRSRREPLQTAWRTAEESANRISSYLLFGIILGVGMMVFGFELWYFRVQRVLDESLALERALKKQQLKAASVGDPEPSRLSTRR
;
A
#
# COMPACT_ATOMS: atom_id res chain seq x y z
N MET A 1 -39.83 -24.60 -26.21
CA MET A 1 -38.63 -24.82 -25.37
C MET A 1 -37.78 -23.58 -25.49
N ILE A 2 -37.63 -22.81 -24.42
CA ILE A 2 -36.76 -21.62 -24.45
C ILE A 2 -35.33 -22.14 -24.33
N PRO A 3 -34.42 -21.81 -25.26
CA PRO A 3 -33.02 -22.21 -25.16
C PRO A 3 -32.42 -21.63 -23.87
N THR A 4 -32.01 -22.51 -22.96
CA THR A 4 -31.25 -22.13 -21.77
C THR A 4 -29.87 -21.72 -22.22
N ILE A 5 -29.59 -20.41 -22.23
CA ILE A 5 -28.24 -19.90 -22.45
C ILE A 5 -27.36 -20.48 -21.33
N PRO A 6 -26.26 -21.17 -21.64
CA PRO A 6 -25.36 -21.69 -20.62
C PRO A 6 -24.88 -20.53 -19.74
N PRO A 7 -24.79 -20.69 -18.41
CA PRO A 7 -24.33 -19.63 -17.54
C PRO A 7 -22.95 -19.21 -18.02
N LEU A 8 -22.85 -17.97 -18.50
CA LEU A 8 -21.56 -17.38 -18.86
C LEU A 8 -20.64 -17.48 -17.64
N PRO A 9 -19.33 -17.71 -17.80
CA PRO A 9 -18.37 -17.82 -16.71
C PRO A 9 -18.08 -16.44 -16.07
N THR A 10 -19.12 -15.66 -15.77
CA THR A 10 -19.07 -14.32 -15.18
C THR A 10 -18.68 -14.33 -13.71
N ASP A 11 -18.77 -15.47 -13.03
CA ASP A 11 -18.29 -15.63 -11.65
C ASP A 11 -16.78 -15.34 -11.53
N ASN A 12 -16.00 -15.75 -12.54
CA ASN A 12 -14.57 -15.47 -12.57
C ASN A 12 -14.27 -13.99 -12.78
N LEU A 13 -15.15 -13.24 -13.45
CA LEU A 13 -14.92 -11.83 -13.75
C LEU A 13 -15.01 -10.95 -12.50
N TYR A 14 -16.02 -11.14 -11.67
CA TYR A 14 -16.19 -10.31 -10.46
C TYR A 14 -15.10 -10.58 -9.43
N LYS A 15 -14.72 -11.86 -9.25
CA LYS A 15 -13.59 -12.27 -8.41
C LYS A 15 -12.28 -11.71 -8.92
N PHE A 16 -12.05 -11.77 -10.24
CA PHE A 16 -10.86 -11.18 -10.86
C PHE A 16 -10.79 -9.67 -10.61
N MET A 17 -11.88 -8.94 -10.84
CA MET A 17 -11.95 -7.50 -10.58
C MET A 17 -11.66 -7.17 -9.11
N ALA A 18 -12.24 -7.94 -8.17
CA ALA A 18 -12.00 -7.74 -6.75
C ALA A 18 -10.52 -7.95 -6.37
N LEU A 19 -9.93 -9.05 -6.85
CA LEU A 19 -8.53 -9.39 -6.62
C LEU A 19 -7.56 -8.41 -7.29
N CYS A 20 -7.86 -7.94 -8.51
CA CYS A 20 -7.08 -6.90 -9.18
C CYS A 20 -7.13 -5.59 -8.43
N GLY A 21 -8.30 -5.17 -7.92
CA GLY A 21 -8.44 -3.99 -7.08
C GLY A 21 -7.61 -4.09 -5.81
N LEU A 22 -7.67 -5.23 -5.11
CA LEU A 22 -6.87 -5.51 -3.92
C LEU A 22 -5.36 -5.47 -4.24
N ALA A 23 -4.92 -6.17 -5.30
CA ALA A 23 -3.52 -6.20 -5.71
C ALA A 23 -2.99 -4.81 -6.03
N MET A 24 -3.78 -4.00 -6.74
CA MET A 24 -3.43 -2.60 -7.04
C MET A 24 -3.32 -1.77 -5.75
N ALA A 25 -4.29 -1.88 -4.83
CA ALA A 25 -4.26 -1.14 -3.57
C ALA A 25 -3.02 -1.49 -2.73
N VAL A 26 -2.70 -2.78 -2.61
CA VAL A 26 -1.51 -3.26 -1.87
C VAL A 26 -0.22 -2.80 -2.55
N ALA A 27 -0.12 -2.92 -3.88
CA ALA A 27 1.05 -2.48 -4.63
C ALA A 27 1.29 -0.97 -4.47
N CYS A 28 0.25 -0.15 -4.64
CA CYS A 28 0.36 1.30 -4.47
C CYS A 28 0.71 1.70 -3.02
N ALA A 29 0.14 1.01 -2.02
CA ALA A 29 0.48 1.24 -0.61
C ALA A 29 1.95 0.87 -0.32
N GLY A 30 2.43 -0.27 -0.83
CA GLY A 30 3.83 -0.69 -0.67
C GLY A 30 4.80 0.29 -1.34
N LEU A 31 4.52 0.69 -2.59
CA LEU A 31 5.32 1.68 -3.31
C LEU A 31 5.33 3.03 -2.60
N ARG A 32 4.23 3.43 -1.97
CA ARG A 32 4.16 4.67 -1.19
C ARG A 32 5.08 4.65 0.02
N VAL A 33 5.07 3.56 0.79
CA VAL A 33 5.98 3.40 1.94
C VAL A 33 7.44 3.43 1.50
N VAL A 34 7.77 2.78 0.38
CA VAL A 34 9.14 2.80 -0.18
C VAL A 34 9.51 4.21 -0.63
N ASN A 35 8.61 4.92 -1.31
CA ASN A 35 8.84 6.29 -1.76
C ASN A 35 9.09 7.24 -0.57
N GLU A 36 8.25 7.19 0.47
CA GLU A 36 8.41 8.00 1.68
C GLU A 36 9.74 7.71 2.40
N ARG A 37 10.13 6.44 2.52
CA ARG A 37 11.44 6.07 3.10
C ARG A 37 12.61 6.62 2.28
N ASN A 38 12.57 6.49 0.96
CA ASN A 38 13.63 6.98 0.09
C ASN A 38 13.79 8.51 0.16
N ILE A 39 12.70 9.25 0.34
CA ILE A 39 12.74 10.72 0.52
C ILE A 39 13.40 11.06 1.85
N ILE A 40 12.96 10.43 2.94
CA ILE A 40 13.49 10.68 4.29
C ILE A 40 14.98 10.32 4.36
N GLU A 41 15.38 9.18 3.79
CA GLU A 41 16.77 8.75 3.78
C GLU A 41 17.66 9.74 3.03
N LYS A 42 17.24 10.19 1.83
CA LYS A 42 17.95 11.24 1.10
C LYS A 42 18.03 12.54 1.91
N ALA A 43 16.93 12.94 2.56
CA ALA A 43 16.90 14.11 3.45
C ALA A 43 17.98 14.04 4.51
N ASN A 44 18.03 12.91 5.20
CA ASN A 44 18.93 12.67 6.32
C ASN A 44 20.39 12.65 5.86
N VAL A 45 20.69 12.03 4.71
CA VAL A 45 22.05 12.01 4.15
C VAL A 45 22.51 13.43 3.81
N TYR A 46 21.69 14.21 3.09
CA TYR A 46 22.04 15.59 2.72
C TYR A 46 22.18 16.49 3.95
N TRP A 47 21.26 16.40 4.90
CA TRP A 47 21.30 17.19 6.13
C TRP A 47 22.52 16.85 6.98
N THR A 48 22.84 15.56 7.11
CA THR A 48 23.99 15.10 7.88
C THR A 48 25.29 15.58 7.25
N ALA A 49 25.46 15.39 5.92
CA ALA A 49 26.64 15.86 5.20
C ALA A 49 26.86 17.37 5.38
N TYR A 50 25.79 18.17 5.20
CA TYR A 50 25.84 19.61 5.42
C TYR A 50 26.20 19.98 6.86
N SER A 51 25.57 19.36 7.85
CA SER A 51 25.83 19.64 9.27
C SER A 51 27.28 19.32 9.66
N VAL A 52 27.84 18.22 9.14
CA VAL A 52 29.24 17.83 9.39
C VAL A 52 30.21 18.83 8.77
N GLU A 53 29.98 19.27 7.53
CA GLU A 53 30.83 20.28 6.88
C GLU A 53 30.85 21.60 7.67
N VAL A 54 29.67 22.05 8.11
CA VAL A 54 29.54 23.27 8.93
C VAL A 54 30.22 23.11 10.29
N ASP A 55 30.01 21.97 10.96
CA ASP A 55 30.60 21.71 12.28
C ASP A 55 32.13 21.59 12.21
N VAL A 56 32.68 20.97 11.16
CA VAL A 56 34.13 20.88 10.94
C VAL A 56 34.72 22.27 10.68
N ALA A 57 34.07 23.09 9.85
CA ALA A 57 34.50 24.46 9.59
C ALA A 57 34.49 25.30 10.89
N ARG A 58 33.43 25.15 11.69
CA ARG A 58 33.28 25.85 12.98
C ARG A 58 34.33 25.43 14.01
N ARG A 59 34.56 24.13 14.20
CA ARG A 59 35.58 23.64 15.14
C ARG A 59 36.99 24.05 14.73
N ARG A 60 37.29 24.05 13.43
CA ARG A 60 38.56 24.56 12.92
C ARG A 60 38.76 26.02 13.31
N GLN A 61 37.71 26.82 13.19
CA GLN A 61 37.70 28.21 13.64
C GLN A 61 37.96 28.31 15.15
N GLU A 62 37.23 27.55 15.96
CA GLU A 62 37.36 27.55 17.43
C GLU A 62 38.75 27.15 17.93
N MET A 63 39.39 26.14 17.33
CA MET A 63 40.75 25.71 17.69
C MET A 63 41.79 26.82 17.46
N LEU A 64 41.62 27.60 16.40
CA LEU A 64 42.55 28.68 16.07
C LEU A 64 42.36 29.92 16.95
N PHE A 65 41.29 29.95 17.76
CA PHE A 65 40.95 31.05 18.63
C PHE A 65 41.34 30.88 20.09
N GLN A 66 42.00 29.78 20.44
CA GLN A 66 42.43 29.56 21.82
C GLN A 66 43.61 30.46 22.22
N ASP A 67 44.43 30.96 21.28
CA ASP A 67 45.72 31.58 21.63
C ASP A 67 45.84 33.10 21.49
N ASP A 68 45.15 33.82 20.56
CA ASP A 68 45.15 35.30 20.60
C ASP A 68 44.06 35.96 19.71
N LYS A 69 43.02 36.58 20.29
CA LYS A 69 41.81 36.96 19.53
C LYS A 69 41.92 38.21 18.66
N GLU A 70 42.77 39.17 19.01
CA GLU A 70 42.84 40.44 18.29
C GLU A 70 43.78 40.40 17.09
N GLU A 71 44.94 39.77 17.23
CA GLU A 71 45.93 39.68 16.13
C GLU A 71 45.41 38.78 14.99
N LEU A 72 44.75 37.68 15.35
CA LEU A 72 44.15 36.75 14.38
C LEU A 72 43.00 37.37 13.58
N ARG A 73 42.23 38.30 14.16
CA ARG A 73 41.06 38.90 13.48
C ARG A 73 41.44 39.74 12.26
N ASN A 74 42.64 40.31 12.24
CA ASN A 74 43.14 41.08 11.11
C ASN A 74 43.98 40.25 10.12
N SER A 75 44.23 38.97 10.44
CA SER A 75 45.03 38.09 9.58
C SER A 75 44.33 37.76 8.27
N ASP A 76 45.11 37.52 7.20
CA ASP A 76 44.57 37.06 5.92
C ASP A 76 43.91 35.68 6.03
N TRP A 77 44.38 34.86 6.98
CA TRP A 77 43.78 33.57 7.29
C TRP A 77 42.33 33.71 7.78
N TRP A 78 42.04 34.72 8.61
CA TRP A 78 40.68 35.00 9.10
C TRP A 78 39.72 35.28 7.95
N LYS A 79 40.12 36.18 7.04
CA LYS A 79 39.34 36.52 5.84
C LYS A 79 39.09 35.28 4.97
N GLN A 80 40.08 34.40 4.84
CA GLN A 80 39.94 33.15 4.09
C GLN A 80 38.95 32.17 4.75
N SER A 81 39.00 32.03 6.08
CA SER A 81 38.04 31.17 6.81
C SER A 81 36.62 31.72 6.73
N GLU A 82 36.45 33.03 6.85
CA GLU A 82 35.15 33.69 6.72
C GLU A 82 34.59 33.51 5.30
N GLN A 83 35.43 33.67 4.27
CA GLN A 83 35.08 33.35 2.89
C GLN A 83 34.68 31.88 2.70
N GLN A 84 35.35 30.92 3.34
CA GLN A 84 34.96 29.50 3.26
C GLN A 84 33.59 29.25 3.89
N ILE A 85 33.31 29.86 5.04
CA ILE A 85 31.99 29.73 5.69
C ILE A 85 30.90 30.35 4.82
N ASP A 86 31.16 31.53 4.25
CA ASP A 86 30.20 32.17 3.35
C ASP A 86 30.04 31.41 2.03
N GLU A 87 31.10 30.77 1.51
CA GLU A 87 31.00 29.84 0.38
C GLU A 87 30.09 28.66 0.73
N LEU A 88 30.29 28.01 1.88
CA LEU A 88 29.42 26.93 2.36
C LEU A 88 27.96 27.39 2.55
N ARG A 89 27.75 28.61 3.03
CA ARG A 89 26.40 29.21 3.12
C ARG A 89 25.80 29.46 1.75
N SER A 90 26.57 29.94 0.78
CA SER A 90 26.08 30.14 -0.59
C SER A 90 25.73 28.81 -1.28
N ARG A 91 26.39 27.70 -0.93
CA ARG A 91 26.04 26.35 -1.38
C ARG A 91 24.75 25.81 -0.75
N ARG A 92 24.27 26.41 0.34
CA ARG A 92 23.02 25.99 1.00
C ARG A 92 21.78 26.28 0.15
N GLU A 93 21.73 27.44 -0.49
CA GLU A 93 20.60 27.86 -1.36
C GLU A 93 20.33 26.89 -2.53
N PRO A 94 21.33 26.49 -3.35
CA PRO A 94 21.10 25.52 -4.43
C PRO A 94 20.73 24.15 -3.88
N LEU A 95 21.27 23.73 -2.74
CA LEU A 95 20.85 22.49 -2.08
C LEU A 95 19.40 22.54 -1.61
N GLN A 96 18.95 23.67 -1.06
CA GLN A 96 17.58 23.85 -0.60
C GLN A 96 16.58 23.88 -1.77
N THR A 97 16.94 24.49 -2.89
CA THR A 97 16.12 24.48 -4.11
C THR A 97 16.08 23.10 -4.76
N ALA A 98 17.21 22.40 -4.82
CA ALA A 98 17.26 20.99 -5.25
C ALA A 98 16.40 20.10 -4.33
N TRP A 99 16.42 20.36 -3.02
CA TRP A 99 15.57 19.65 -2.06
C TRP A 99 14.09 19.91 -2.32
N ARG A 100 13.67 21.18 -2.45
CA ARG A 100 12.27 21.55 -2.73
C ARG A 100 11.76 20.92 -4.02
N THR A 101 12.55 20.95 -5.08
CA THR A 101 12.16 20.32 -6.36
C THR A 101 12.04 18.80 -6.24
N ALA A 102 12.94 18.15 -5.50
CA ALA A 102 12.82 16.72 -5.20
C ALA A 102 11.56 16.42 -4.37
N GLU A 103 11.27 17.21 -3.34
CA GLU A 103 10.09 17.08 -2.49
C GLU A 103 8.78 17.28 -3.28
N GLU A 104 8.72 18.28 -4.16
CA GLU A 104 7.57 18.48 -5.04
C GLU A 104 7.34 17.28 -5.97
N SER A 105 8.40 16.74 -6.56
CA SER A 105 8.30 15.56 -7.43
C SER A 105 7.80 14.33 -6.64
N ALA A 106 8.31 14.16 -5.43
CA ALA A 106 7.90 13.11 -4.50
C ALA A 106 6.42 13.24 -4.10
N ASN A 107 5.95 14.45 -3.84
CA ASN A 107 4.56 14.72 -3.49
C ASN A 107 3.61 14.42 -4.66
N ARG A 108 4.01 14.71 -5.91
CA ARG A 108 3.25 14.31 -7.10
C ARG A 108 3.16 12.79 -7.23
N ILE A 109 4.26 12.07 -7.01
CA ILE A 109 4.25 10.60 -7.02
C ILE A 109 3.33 10.07 -5.90
N SER A 110 3.42 10.64 -4.70
CA SER A 110 2.59 10.25 -3.55
C SER A 110 1.09 10.45 -3.82
N SER A 111 0.70 11.54 -4.50
CA SER A 111 -0.70 11.78 -4.84
C SER A 111 -1.23 10.78 -5.89
N TYR A 112 -0.42 10.42 -6.89
CA TYR A 112 -0.78 9.35 -7.83
C TYR A 112 -0.93 7.99 -7.16
N LEU A 113 -0.04 7.66 -6.21
CA LEU A 113 -0.13 6.42 -5.44
C LEU A 113 -1.38 6.40 -4.55
N LEU A 114 -1.72 7.52 -3.91
CA LEU A 114 -2.97 7.63 -3.13
C LEU A 114 -4.20 7.42 -4.01
N PHE A 115 -4.23 8.04 -5.19
CA PHE A 115 -5.30 7.84 -6.16
C PHE A 115 -5.41 6.35 -6.56
N GLY A 116 -4.28 5.68 -6.83
CA GLY A 116 -4.24 4.25 -7.11
C GLY A 116 -4.79 3.38 -5.99
N ILE A 117 -4.51 3.71 -4.72
CA ILE A 117 -5.07 3.02 -3.55
C ILE A 117 -6.60 3.18 -3.52
N ILE A 118 -7.10 4.41 -3.66
CA ILE A 118 -8.54 4.71 -3.64
C ILE A 118 -9.25 3.95 -4.76
N LEU A 119 -8.70 4.01 -5.98
CA LEU A 119 -9.23 3.30 -7.13
C LEU A 119 -9.23 1.77 -6.91
N GLY A 120 -8.15 1.24 -6.35
CA GLY A 120 -8.00 -0.20 -6.07
C GLY A 120 -9.01 -0.70 -5.04
N VAL A 121 -9.18 0.04 -3.95
CA VAL A 121 -10.21 -0.25 -2.93
C VAL A 121 -11.60 -0.15 -3.54
N GLY A 122 -11.87 0.85 -4.37
CA GLY A 122 -13.15 0.99 -5.08
C GLY A 122 -13.45 -0.21 -5.98
N MET A 123 -12.49 -0.64 -6.81
CA MET A 123 -12.63 -1.84 -7.65
C MET A 123 -12.81 -3.12 -6.82
N MET A 124 -12.11 -3.22 -5.69
CA MET A 124 -12.24 -4.35 -4.76
C MET A 124 -13.67 -4.45 -4.23
N VAL A 125 -14.19 -3.36 -3.65
CA VAL A 125 -15.55 -3.30 -3.09
C VAL A 125 -16.59 -3.58 -4.17
N PHE A 126 -16.48 -2.91 -5.33
CA PHE A 126 -17.41 -3.09 -6.45
C PHE A 126 -17.40 -4.54 -6.99
N GLY A 127 -16.22 -5.16 -7.06
CA GLY A 127 -16.08 -6.57 -7.42
C GLY A 127 -16.79 -7.51 -6.47
N PHE A 128 -16.62 -7.31 -5.16
CA PHE A 128 -17.31 -8.12 -4.15
C PHE A 128 -18.81 -7.90 -4.12
N GLU A 129 -19.27 -6.65 -4.26
CA GLU A 129 -20.71 -6.35 -4.31
C GLU A 129 -21.38 -7.04 -5.51
N LEU A 130 -20.81 -6.91 -6.70
CA LEU A 130 -21.36 -7.56 -7.89
C LEU A 130 -21.33 -9.08 -7.78
N TRP A 131 -20.25 -9.64 -7.26
CA TRP A 131 -20.16 -11.07 -7.00
C TRP A 131 -21.26 -11.55 -6.05
N TYR A 132 -21.46 -10.84 -4.93
CA TYR A 132 -22.46 -11.19 -3.94
C TYR A 132 -23.89 -11.14 -4.52
N PHE A 133 -24.26 -10.02 -5.14
CA PHE A 133 -25.62 -9.82 -5.62
C PHE A 133 -25.98 -10.67 -6.83
N ARG A 134 -25.03 -10.90 -7.76
CA ARG A 134 -25.30 -11.59 -9.01
C ARG A 134 -25.06 -13.09 -8.94
N VAL A 135 -24.05 -13.52 -8.19
CA VAL A 135 -23.63 -14.93 -8.16
C VAL A 135 -24.01 -15.58 -6.85
N GLN A 136 -23.52 -15.04 -5.73
CA GLN A 136 -23.66 -15.70 -4.43
C GLN A 136 -25.14 -15.87 -4.04
N ARG A 137 -25.97 -14.83 -4.19
CA ARG A 137 -27.39 -14.90 -3.84
C ARG A 137 -28.14 -15.99 -4.61
N VAL A 138 -27.91 -16.09 -5.91
CA VAL A 138 -28.54 -17.10 -6.77
C VAL A 138 -28.06 -18.51 -6.42
N LEU A 139 -26.76 -18.65 -6.14
CA LEU A 139 -26.18 -19.91 -5.70
C LEU A 139 -26.78 -20.37 -4.36
N ASP A 140 -26.91 -19.46 -3.40
CA ASP A 140 -27.49 -19.75 -2.08
C ASP A 140 -28.95 -20.19 -2.18
N GLU A 141 -29.75 -19.55 -3.04
CA GLU A 141 -31.13 -19.94 -3.34
C GLU A 141 -31.19 -21.36 -3.97
N SER A 142 -30.35 -21.64 -4.95
CA SER A 142 -30.31 -22.98 -5.58
C SER A 142 -29.90 -24.09 -4.61
N LEU A 143 -28.90 -23.83 -3.76
CA LEU A 143 -28.44 -24.75 -2.72
C LEU A 143 -29.51 -24.95 -1.63
N ALA A 144 -30.33 -23.94 -1.34
CA ALA A 144 -31.45 -24.08 -0.42
C ALA A 144 -32.54 -25.01 -0.97
N LEU A 145 -32.88 -24.87 -2.26
CA LEU A 145 -33.85 -25.74 -2.94
C LEU A 145 -33.37 -27.19 -3.01
N GLU A 146 -32.09 -27.41 -3.37
CA GLU A 146 -31.52 -28.76 -3.44
C GLU A 146 -31.54 -29.45 -2.07
N ARG A 147 -31.22 -28.72 -1.00
CA ARG A 147 -31.32 -29.21 0.38
C ARG A 147 -32.76 -29.57 0.75
N ALA A 148 -33.75 -28.79 0.33
CA ALA A 148 -35.16 -29.09 0.59
C ALA A 148 -35.63 -30.36 -0.14
N LEU A 149 -35.24 -30.52 -1.41
CA LEU A 149 -35.60 -31.68 -2.22
C LEU A 149 -34.96 -32.97 -1.68
N LYS A 150 -33.67 -32.95 -1.33
CA LYS A 150 -32.98 -34.09 -0.69
C LYS A 150 -33.65 -34.51 0.62
N LYS A 151 -34.10 -33.56 1.44
CA LYS A 151 -34.84 -33.86 2.67
C LYS A 151 -36.17 -34.55 2.39
N GLN A 152 -36.88 -34.15 1.33
CA GLN A 152 -38.13 -34.82 0.94
C GLN A 152 -37.88 -36.25 0.45
N GLN A 153 -36.84 -36.46 -0.36
CA GLN A 153 -36.46 -37.79 -0.83
C GLN A 153 -36.11 -38.73 0.32
N LEU A 154 -35.32 -38.27 1.31
CA LEU A 154 -34.98 -39.06 2.49
C LEU A 154 -36.23 -39.41 3.32
N LYS A 155 -37.17 -38.47 3.47
CA LYS A 155 -38.45 -38.76 4.14
C LYS A 155 -39.26 -39.80 3.40
N ALA A 156 -39.38 -39.69 2.08
CA ALA A 156 -40.09 -40.68 1.26
C ALA A 156 -39.44 -42.07 1.35
N ALA A 157 -38.11 -42.15 1.32
CA ALA A 157 -37.38 -43.40 1.48
C ALA A 157 -37.61 -44.04 2.87
N SER A 158 -37.64 -43.23 3.95
CA SER A 158 -37.89 -43.75 5.30
C SER A 158 -39.32 -44.27 5.54
N VAL A 159 -40.29 -43.83 4.74
CA VAL A 159 -41.69 -44.29 4.82
C VAL A 159 -41.90 -45.55 3.97
N GLY A 160 -41.06 -45.76 2.96
CA GLY A 160 -41.19 -46.82 1.96
C GLY A 160 -40.51 -48.14 2.30
N ASP A 161 -39.87 -48.30 3.47
CA ASP A 161 -39.47 -49.61 3.99
C ASP A 161 -40.67 -50.20 4.74
N PRO A 162 -41.49 -51.08 4.12
CA PRO A 162 -42.42 -51.88 4.89
C PRO A 162 -41.60 -52.66 5.89
N GLU A 163 -41.89 -52.50 7.19
CA GLU A 163 -41.29 -53.29 8.25
C GLU A 163 -41.32 -54.75 7.77
N PRO A 164 -40.16 -55.43 7.60
CA PRO A 164 -40.12 -56.75 6.99
C PRO A 164 -41.07 -57.60 7.80
N SER A 165 -42.17 -57.98 7.16
CA SER A 165 -43.31 -58.63 7.78
C SER A 165 -42.74 -59.69 8.70
N ARG A 166 -42.85 -59.47 10.03
CA ARG A 166 -42.37 -60.44 11.02
C ARG A 166 -43.19 -61.68 10.77
N LEU A 167 -42.68 -62.56 9.93
CA LEU A 167 -43.29 -63.83 9.57
C LEU A 167 -43.50 -64.53 10.89
N SER A 168 -44.76 -64.52 11.32
CA SER A 168 -45.21 -65.10 12.55
C SER A 168 -44.85 -66.56 12.48
N THR A 169 -43.76 -66.91 13.16
CA THR A 169 -43.36 -68.28 13.38
C THR A 169 -44.34 -68.85 14.41
N ARG A 170 -45.57 -69.14 13.99
CA ARG A 170 -46.52 -69.92 14.79
C ARG A 170 -46.16 -71.38 14.62
N ARG A 171 -45.55 -71.95 15.65
CA ARG A 171 -45.59 -73.39 15.96
C ARG A 171 -46.93 -73.75 16.56
#